data_AF-A0AB74E3K4-F1
#
_entry.id   AF-A0AB74E3K4-F1
#
_cell.length_a   1.000
_cell.length_b   1.000
_cell.length_c   1.000
_cell.angle_alpha   90.00
_cell.angle_beta   90.00
_cell.angle_gamma   90.00
#
_symmetry.space_group_name_H-M   'P 1'
#
loop_
_entity.id
_entity.type
_entity.pdbx_description
1 polymer ?
#
loop_
_entity_poly.entity_id
_entity_poly.type
_entity_poly.pdbx_seq_one_letter_code
_entity_poly.pdbx_strand_id
1 'polypeptide(L)'
;MSYITNCSSALTPVVDVVEKRKYGNSETYYPMPYLSPETMWFYSPTAFDIPQEHIINVAAVAQKWIDQGVSTILFVNSEIETNKLARLYAYAHDRGLKSLYYTRNKLISIAECTSCAV
;
A
#
# COMPACT_ATOMS: atom_id res chain seq x y z
N MET A 1 10.70 0.12 -12.23
CA MET A 1 10.14 0.34 -13.58
C MET A 1 8.99 1.33 -13.60
N SER A 2 8.08 1.35 -12.61
CA SER A 2 6.93 2.29 -12.57
C SER A 2 7.30 3.76 -12.76
N TYR A 3 8.40 4.24 -12.14
CA TYR A 3 8.90 5.62 -12.33
C TYR A 3 9.31 5.90 -13.78
N ILE A 4 9.89 4.92 -14.48
CA ILE A 4 10.31 5.07 -15.88
C ILE A 4 9.09 5.14 -16.78
N THR A 5 8.05 4.36 -16.47
CA THR A 5 6.80 4.31 -17.24
C THR A 5 5.76 5.33 -16.78
N ASN A 6 6.09 6.18 -15.80
CA ASN A 6 5.18 7.17 -15.22
C ASN A 6 3.80 6.59 -14.86
N CYS A 7 3.77 5.47 -14.14
CA CYS A 7 2.53 4.82 -13.69
C CYS A 7 2.54 4.54 -12.18
N SER A 8 1.35 4.37 -11.58
CA SER A 8 1.22 3.90 -10.20
C SER A 8 1.69 2.45 -10.06
N SER A 9 2.01 2.04 -8.83
CA SER A 9 2.52 0.69 -8.59
C SER A 9 1.41 -0.36 -8.72
N ALA A 10 1.46 -1.14 -9.79
CA ALA A 10 0.58 -2.29 -10.03
C ALA A 10 -0.92 -1.95 -9.85
N LEU A 11 -1.71 -2.90 -9.32
CA LEU A 11 -3.13 -2.75 -9.02
C LEU A 11 -3.40 -2.10 -7.64
N THR A 12 -2.35 -1.68 -6.93
CA THR A 12 -2.48 -1.15 -5.56
C THR A 12 -2.73 0.36 -5.57
N PRO A 13 -3.51 0.88 -4.60
CA PRO A 13 -3.64 2.32 -4.41
C PRO A 13 -2.29 2.99 -4.12
N VAL A 14 -2.21 4.29 -4.37
CA VAL A 14 -1.00 5.07 -4.12
C VAL A 14 -0.75 5.19 -2.62
N VAL A 15 0.52 5.08 -2.21
CA VAL A 15 0.90 5.15 -0.78
C VAL A 15 0.97 6.57 -0.27
N ASP A 16 1.40 7.50 -1.13
CA ASP A 16 1.46 8.93 -0.88
C ASP A 16 1.12 9.64 -2.20
N VAL A 17 0.49 10.82 -2.11
CA VAL A 17 0.14 11.63 -3.29
C VAL A 17 1.40 12.23 -3.93
N VAL A 18 2.37 12.61 -3.10
CA VAL A 18 3.72 13.04 -3.52
C VAL A 18 4.72 12.22 -2.71
N GLU A 19 5.46 11.35 -3.38
CA GLU A 19 6.50 10.56 -2.74
C GLU A 19 7.71 11.44 -2.44
N LYS A 20 8.17 11.39 -1.19
CA LYS A 20 9.40 12.02 -0.74
C LYS A 20 10.51 10.96 -0.62
N ARG A 21 11.63 11.16 -1.32
CA ARG A 21 12.77 10.23 -1.30
C ARG A 21 14.06 10.96 -1.02
N LYS A 22 14.87 10.42 -0.10
CA LYS A 22 16.20 10.93 0.20
C LYS A 22 17.24 10.26 -0.71
N TYR A 23 18.00 11.08 -1.44
CA TYR A 23 19.14 10.67 -2.25
C TYR A 23 20.39 11.39 -1.74
N GLY A 24 21.20 10.68 -0.94
CA GLY A 24 22.36 11.27 -0.26
C GLY A 24 21.93 12.42 0.66
N ASN A 25 22.45 13.61 0.36
CA ASN A 25 22.13 14.85 1.10
C ASN A 25 20.95 15.63 0.51
N SER A 26 20.33 15.11 -0.55
CA SER A 26 19.22 15.78 -1.23
C SER A 26 17.91 15.03 -1.04
N GLU A 27 16.81 15.76 -1.15
CA GLU A 27 15.47 15.21 -1.17
C GLU A 27 14.88 15.41 -2.55
N THR A 28 14.18 14.39 -3.03
CA THR A 28 13.48 14.39 -4.30
C THR A 28 12.01 14.16 -4.04
N TYR A 29 11.17 14.81 -4.86
CA TYR A 29 9.72 14.78 -4.74
C TYR A 29 9.16 14.25 -6.05
N TYR A 30 8.38 13.17 -5.97
CA TYR A 30 7.74 12.54 -7.12
C TYR A 30 6.22 12.58 -6.94
N PRO A 31 5.52 13.53 -7.61
CA PRO A 31 4.07 13.54 -7.62
C PRO A 31 3.54 12.33 -8.38
N MET A 32 2.39 11.80 -7.95
CA MET A 32 1.76 10.70 -8.69
C MET A 32 1.44 11.11 -10.15
N PRO A 33 1.52 10.18 -11.11
CA PRO A 33 1.25 10.47 -12.50
C PRO A 33 -0.14 11.09 -12.69
N TYR A 34 -0.25 12.13 -13.52
CA TYR A 34 -1.50 12.88 -13.77
C TYR A 34 -2.08 13.62 -12.54
N LEU A 35 -1.29 13.86 -11.51
CA LEU A 35 -1.70 14.69 -10.37
C LEU A 35 -1.83 16.16 -10.79
N SER A 36 -2.97 16.74 -10.48
CA SER A 36 -3.31 18.16 -10.68
C SER A 36 -4.28 18.61 -9.57
N PRO A 37 -4.52 19.92 -9.38
CA PRO A 37 -5.52 20.40 -8.42
C PRO A 37 -6.92 19.82 -8.65
N GLU A 38 -7.28 19.54 -9.91
CA GLU A 38 -8.59 18.97 -10.29
C GLU A 38 -8.67 17.45 -10.03
N THR A 39 -7.54 16.74 -10.14
CA THR A 39 -7.48 15.28 -10.00
C THR A 39 -7.01 14.78 -8.63
N MET A 40 -6.54 15.69 -7.76
CA MET A 40 -5.95 15.35 -6.46
C MET A 40 -6.86 14.48 -5.59
N TRP A 41 -8.17 14.69 -5.66
CA TRP A 41 -9.14 13.93 -4.86
C TRP A 41 -9.16 12.43 -5.20
N PHE A 42 -8.83 12.04 -6.43
CA PHE A 42 -8.76 10.62 -6.82
C PHE A 42 -7.57 9.88 -6.17
N TYR A 43 -6.52 10.62 -5.80
CA TYR A 43 -5.32 10.08 -5.15
C TYR A 43 -5.37 10.19 -3.62
N SER A 44 -6.40 10.87 -3.08
CA SER A 44 -6.58 11.19 -1.67
C SER A 44 -7.97 10.66 -1.27
N PRO A 45 -8.12 9.34 -1.07
CA PRO A 45 -7.45 8.59 0.01
C PRO A 45 -6.25 7.75 -0.42
N THR A 46 -5.23 7.66 0.43
CA THR A 46 -4.06 6.81 0.20
C THR A 46 -4.35 5.36 0.55
N ALA A 47 -3.41 4.46 0.22
CA ALA A 47 -3.50 3.05 0.57
C ALA A 47 -3.73 2.77 2.07
N PHE A 48 -3.28 3.68 2.96
CA PHE A 48 -3.49 3.57 4.41
C PHE A 48 -4.87 4.04 4.88
N ASP A 49 -5.53 4.89 4.10
CA ASP A 49 -6.84 5.46 4.44
C ASP A 49 -7.99 4.59 3.90
N ILE A 50 -7.74 3.85 2.82
CA ILE A 50 -8.70 2.95 2.20
C ILE A 50 -8.93 1.72 3.11
N PRO A 51 -10.18 1.28 3.34
CA PRO A 51 -10.41 0.03 4.07
C PRO A 51 -9.82 -1.15 3.30
N GLN A 52 -9.04 -1.97 4.00
CA GLN A 52 -8.20 -3.01 3.39
C GLN A 52 -9.00 -4.10 2.70
N GLU A 53 -10.25 -4.30 3.09
CA GLU A 53 -11.21 -5.16 2.43
C GLU A 53 -11.43 -4.76 0.97
N HIS A 54 -11.40 -3.47 0.63
CA HIS A 54 -11.53 -3.02 -0.76
C HIS A 54 -10.32 -3.41 -1.61
N ILE A 55 -9.11 -3.30 -1.07
CA ILE A 55 -7.88 -3.72 -1.75
C ILE A 55 -7.92 -5.22 -2.01
N ILE A 56 -8.32 -6.00 -1.00
CA ILE A 56 -8.53 -7.45 -1.10
C ILE A 56 -9.54 -7.77 -2.20
N ASN A 57 -10.65 -7.04 -2.28
CA ASN A 57 -11.71 -7.29 -3.25
C ASN A 57 -11.28 -7.01 -4.69
N VAL A 58 -10.56 -5.91 -4.93
CA VAL A 58 -10.01 -5.60 -6.26
C VAL A 58 -9.02 -6.69 -6.68
N ALA A 59 -8.11 -7.09 -5.79
CA ALA A 59 -7.16 -8.15 -6.06
C ALA A 59 -7.85 -9.50 -6.32
N ALA A 60 -8.89 -9.84 -5.55
CA ALA A 60 -9.66 -11.08 -5.72
C ALA A 60 -10.42 -11.12 -7.06
N VAL A 61 -10.96 -9.98 -7.52
CA VAL A 61 -11.59 -9.87 -8.84
C VAL A 61 -10.57 -10.11 -9.95
N ALA A 62 -9.38 -9.50 -9.85
CA ALA A 62 -8.31 -9.71 -10.82
C ALA A 62 -7.78 -11.16 -10.80
N GLN A 63 -7.66 -11.76 -9.61
CA GLN A 63 -7.11 -13.09 -9.39
C GLN A 63 -7.89 -14.20 -10.12
N LYS A 64 -9.19 -14.00 -10.38
CA LYS A 64 -10.03 -14.94 -11.17
C LYS A 64 -9.50 -15.16 -12.59
N TRP A 65 -8.82 -14.16 -13.14
CA TRP A 65 -8.32 -14.16 -14.52
C TRP A 65 -6.80 -14.35 -14.60
N ILE A 66 -6.16 -14.61 -13.45
CA ILE A 66 -4.71 -14.78 -13.35
C ILE A 66 -4.44 -16.20 -12.83
N ASP A 67 -3.77 -17.00 -13.63
CA ASP A 67 -3.40 -18.40 -13.35
C ASP A 67 -2.34 -18.51 -12.24
N GLN A 68 -1.45 -17.52 -12.14
CA GLN A 68 -0.47 -17.35 -11.05
C GLN A 68 -1.01 -16.47 -9.91
N GLY A 69 -0.15 -15.83 -9.12
CA GLY A 69 -0.54 -14.95 -8.00
C GLY A 69 -0.43 -13.46 -8.31
N VAL A 70 -1.15 -12.64 -7.55
CA VAL A 70 -1.03 -11.18 -7.56
C VAL A 70 -0.43 -10.70 -6.24
N SER A 71 0.67 -9.95 -6.31
CA SER A 71 1.32 -9.37 -5.12
C SER A 71 0.40 -8.34 -4.44
N THR A 72 -0.36 -8.80 -3.45
CA THR A 72 -1.33 -7.98 -2.71
C THR A 72 -0.75 -7.57 -1.37
N ILE A 73 -0.71 -6.26 -1.10
CA ILE A 73 -0.15 -5.67 0.12
C ILE A 73 -1.30 -5.16 0.99
N LEU A 74 -1.24 -5.43 2.29
CA LEU A 74 -2.13 -4.78 3.26
C LEU A 74 -1.41 -3.59 3.88
N PHE A 75 -2.07 -2.44 3.90
CA PHE A 75 -1.58 -1.20 4.47
C PHE A 75 -2.31 -0.93 5.78
N VAL A 76 -1.59 -0.99 6.89
CA VAL A 76 -2.17 -0.86 8.22
C VAL A 76 -1.44 0.21 9.01
N ASN A 77 -2.13 0.78 9.99
CA ASN A 77 -1.52 1.68 10.97
C ASN A 77 -1.01 0.88 12.17
N SER A 78 -0.06 1.45 12.93
CA SER A 78 0.52 0.81 14.13
C SER A 78 -0.51 0.47 15.20
N GLU A 79 -1.65 1.16 15.19
CA GLU A 79 -2.74 1.01 16.15
C GLU A 79 -3.70 -0.14 15.80
N ILE A 80 -3.47 -0.87 14.71
CA ILE A 80 -4.36 -1.97 14.34
C ILE A 80 -4.30 -3.09 15.39
N GLU A 81 -5.47 -3.47 15.92
CA GLU A 81 -5.58 -4.63 16.79
C GLU A 81 -5.22 -5.93 16.04
N THR A 82 -4.50 -6.84 16.72
CA THR A 82 -4.07 -8.11 16.12
C THR A 82 -5.24 -8.98 15.64
N ASN A 83 -6.36 -8.96 16.36
CA ASN A 83 -7.59 -9.66 15.96
C ASN A 83 -8.14 -9.17 14.60
N LYS A 84 -8.07 -7.86 14.32
CA LYS A 84 -8.55 -7.23 13.09
C LYS A 84 -7.61 -7.55 11.94
N LEU A 85 -6.30 -7.54 12.20
CA LEU A 85 -5.32 -7.99 11.21
C LEU A 85 -5.52 -9.48 10.85
N ALA A 86 -5.72 -10.35 11.85
CA ALA A 86 -6.00 -11.76 11.61
C ALA A 86 -7.31 -11.98 10.82
N ARG A 87 -8.35 -11.18 11.08
CA ARG A 87 -9.59 -11.18 10.29
C ARG A 87 -9.36 -10.79 8.84
N LEU A 88 -8.50 -9.81 8.56
CA LEU A 88 -8.15 -9.44 7.19
C LEU A 88 -7.45 -10.59 6.45
N TYR A 89 -6.56 -11.33 7.12
CA TYR A 89 -5.94 -12.51 6.53
C TYR A 89 -6.94 -13.63 6.23
N ALA A 90 -7.84 -13.92 7.19
CA ALA A 90 -8.91 -14.90 6.98
C ALA A 90 -9.86 -14.46 5.86
N TYR A 91 -10.18 -13.17 5.78
CA TYR A 91 -11.02 -12.59 4.73
C TYR A 91 -10.36 -12.67 3.36
N ALA A 92 -9.07 -12.40 3.24
CA ALA A 92 -8.32 -12.56 2.00
C ALA A 92 -8.39 -14.01 1.48
N HIS A 93 -8.23 -14.99 2.37
CA HIS A 93 -8.38 -16.40 2.04
C HIS A 93 -9.81 -16.74 1.60
N ASP A 94 -10.83 -16.27 2.33
CA ASP A 94 -12.24 -16.45 1.99
C ASP A 94 -12.59 -15.88 0.60
N ARG A 95 -11.99 -14.75 0.23
CA ARG A 95 -12.15 -14.13 -1.10
C ARG A 95 -11.38 -14.83 -2.22
N GLY A 96 -10.64 -15.90 -1.92
CA GLY A 96 -9.94 -16.72 -2.91
C GLY A 96 -8.63 -16.12 -3.41
N LEU A 97 -8.00 -15.23 -2.64
CA LEU A 97 -6.62 -14.81 -2.93
C LEU A 97 -5.67 -15.97 -2.71
N LYS A 98 -4.75 -16.17 -3.67
CA LYS A 98 -3.74 -17.24 -3.59
C LYS A 98 -2.64 -16.93 -2.57
N SER A 99 -2.32 -15.65 -2.39
CA SER A 99 -1.35 -15.19 -1.40
C SER A 99 -1.56 -13.72 -1.05
N LEU A 100 -0.99 -13.32 0.09
CA LEU A 100 -0.69 -11.95 0.43
C LEU A 100 0.83 -11.80 0.43
N TYR A 101 1.34 -10.65 0.01
CA TYR A 101 2.78 -10.44 -0.11
C TYR A 101 3.41 -10.04 1.22
N TYR A 102 3.07 -8.85 1.74
CA TYR A 102 3.45 -8.42 3.09
C TYR A 102 2.41 -7.44 3.64
N THR A 103 2.46 -7.24 4.95
CA THR A 103 1.68 -6.21 5.64
C THR A 103 2.60 -5.02 5.91
N ARG A 104 2.26 -3.88 5.31
CA ARG A 104 2.99 -2.62 5.46
C ARG A 104 2.39 -1.82 6.59
N ASN A 105 3.20 -1.53 7.60
CA ASN A 105 2.81 -0.62 8.66
C ASN A 105 3.23 0.83 8.34
N LYS A 106 2.37 1.81 8.63
CA LYS A 106 2.73 3.22 8.58
C LYS A 106 3.63 3.52 9.76
N LEU A 107 4.92 3.74 9.49
CA LEU A 107 5.88 4.12 10.54
C LEU A 107 5.42 5.42 11.20
N ILE A 108 4.96 5.32 12.46
CA ILE A 108 4.98 6.43 13.40
C ILE A 108 6.47 6.64 13.70
N SER A 109 6.96 7.87 13.53
CA SER A 109 8.37 8.32 13.65
C SER A 109 9.41 7.33 14.24
N ILE A 110 10.60 7.28 13.64
CA ILE A 110 11.81 6.52 14.04
C ILE A 110 12.27 6.70 15.52
N ALA A 111 11.62 7.56 16.31
CA ALA A 111 12.01 7.89 17.68
C ALA A 111 11.88 6.74 18.71
N GLU A 112 11.17 5.64 18.41
CA GLU A 112 10.88 4.59 19.42
C GLU A 112 11.76 3.33 19.38
N CYS A 113 12.73 3.23 18.47
CA CYS A 113 13.62 2.07 18.41
C CYS A 113 15.09 2.36 18.80
N THR A 114 15.31 3.24 19.79
CA THR A 114 16.64 3.41 20.40
C THR A 114 17.08 2.20 21.23
N SER A 115 16.19 1.25 21.53
CA SER A 115 16.50 0.03 22.29
C SER A 115 16.93 -1.17 21.44
N CYS A 116 16.64 -1.20 20.14
CA CYS A 116 16.83 -2.41 19.30
C CYS A 116 17.69 -2.17 18.05
N ALA A 117 18.22 -0.96 17.87
CA ALA A 117 19.28 -0.69 16.91
C ALA A 117 20.63 -0.97 17.59
N VAL A 118 21.04 -2.23 17.59
CA VAL A 118 22.45 -2.62 17.78
C VAL A 118 23.04 -2.87 16.40
#